data_AF-A0AA39GQP4-F1
#
_entry.id   AF-A0AA39GQP4-F1
#
_cell.length_a   1.000
_cell.length_b   1.000
_cell.length_c   1.000
_cell.angle_alpha   90.00
_cell.angle_beta   90.00
_cell.angle_gamma   90.00
#
_symmetry.space_group_name_H-M   'P 1'
#
loop_
_entity.id
_entity.type
_entity.pdbx_description
1 polymer ?
#
loop_
_entity_poly.entity_id
_entity_poly.type
_entity_poly.pdbx_seq_one_letter_code
_entity_poly.pdbx_strand_id
1 'polypeptide(L)'
;MAKLSARTGNLEGRLVSGDLELLTSSDSNPMPAPFSHDIICFMSLQYIVVDFLRPFGCGVRVDTPSTATSFTILFITSKSSNNITKMPAEGVYINESGKKIVIPLENNPEVFTSLAHDLGLSSELGFYDVFSIDDPDLLAIIPRPVYALIFITPPEQYNKVRAADKTPLVKDGLTYAGKGEDEPVVWFEQTIGNACGLYALIHSVANGDARSYIRPDSLIDKIIKEATPLSPVPRARVLYDSDELEEFHMRAARTGDSATPAASDFVELHFIAFTKGRDGHLWELEGATDGPVDRGQLEEGEDMLSEKALRKGVRKFIEFAEGNPNFSIVALAKRQD
;
A
#
# COMPACT_ATOMS: atom_id res chain seq x y z
N MET A 1 43.25 30.55 23.96
CA MET A 1 42.72 31.49 24.98
C MET A 1 41.41 30.93 25.50
N ALA A 2 41.34 30.66 26.81
CA ALA A 2 40.16 30.24 27.53
C ALA A 2 39.38 31.45 28.09
N LYS A 3 38.07 31.28 28.30
CA LYS A 3 37.14 32.02 29.20
C LYS A 3 35.81 31.24 29.13
N LEU A 4 35.30 30.49 30.14
CA LEU A 4 34.72 30.86 31.46
C LEU A 4 33.86 32.13 31.40
N SER A 5 32.67 32.29 31.98
CA SER A 5 31.73 31.51 32.81
C SER A 5 30.54 32.47 33.10
N ALA A 6 29.31 32.00 33.31
CA ALA A 6 28.48 32.35 34.49
C ALA A 6 27.01 31.88 34.35
N ARG A 7 26.56 31.20 35.41
CA ARG A 7 25.18 30.82 35.74
C ARG A 7 24.36 32.03 36.24
N THR A 8 23.05 31.97 36.10
CA THR A 8 22.10 32.30 37.17
C THR A 8 20.95 31.31 37.13
N GLY A 9 20.56 30.79 38.29
CA GLY A 9 19.33 30.04 38.49
C GLY A 9 18.41 30.81 39.43
N ASN A 10 17.13 30.43 39.45
CA ASN A 10 16.43 30.22 40.71
C ASN A 10 15.19 29.34 40.46
N LEU A 11 15.11 28.30 41.28
CA LEU A 11 13.93 27.51 41.58
C LEU A 11 13.18 28.23 42.70
N GLU A 12 11.88 28.38 42.57
CA GLU A 12 10.97 28.39 43.72
C GLU A 12 9.88 27.36 43.45
N GLY A 13 9.56 26.59 44.48
CA GLY A 13 8.53 25.57 44.44
C GLY A 13 7.62 25.63 45.66
N ARG A 14 6.64 24.74 45.59
CA ARG A 14 5.94 24.04 46.68
C ARG A 14 4.57 24.59 47.12
N LEU A 15 3.57 23.71 47.05
CA LEU A 15 2.50 23.38 48.01
C LEU A 15 1.67 22.24 47.34
N VAL A 16 1.81 20.95 47.69
CA VAL A 16 1.31 20.19 48.86
C VAL A 16 -0.21 19.95 48.86
N SER A 17 -0.56 18.68 48.58
CA SER A 17 -1.70 17.83 48.99
C SER A 17 -3.06 18.41 49.42
N GLY A 18 -4.13 17.79 48.91
CA GLY A 18 -5.44 17.73 49.54
C GLY A 18 -6.40 16.80 48.78
N ASP A 19 -6.60 15.59 49.30
CA ASP A 19 -7.79 14.77 49.05
C ASP A 19 -9.03 15.47 49.64
N LEU A 20 -10.21 15.37 49.01
CA LEU A 20 -11.40 14.70 49.58
C LEU A 20 -12.67 14.92 48.71
N GLU A 21 -13.39 13.80 48.57
CA GLU A 21 -14.85 13.64 48.57
C GLU A 21 -15.72 13.68 47.29
N LEU A 22 -16.28 12.48 47.06
CA LEU A 22 -17.53 12.14 46.39
C LEU A 22 -18.71 13.03 46.78
N LEU A 23 -19.54 13.37 45.79
CA LEU A 23 -20.98 13.52 45.98
C LEU A 23 -21.74 12.73 44.89
N THR A 24 -22.57 11.82 45.38
CA THR A 24 -23.60 11.05 44.68
C THR A 24 -24.94 11.81 44.72
N SER A 25 -25.71 11.77 43.62
CA SER A 25 -27.20 11.71 43.56
C SER A 25 -27.61 11.81 42.08
N SER A 26 -28.16 10.77 41.45
CA SER A 26 -29.58 10.35 41.44
C SER A 26 -30.52 11.46 40.95
N ASP A 27 -30.95 11.40 39.68
CA ASP A 27 -32.31 10.95 39.33
C ASP A 27 -32.70 11.19 37.85
N SER A 28 -33.33 10.14 37.30
CA SER A 28 -34.42 10.11 36.30
C SER A 28 -34.35 10.89 34.97
N ASN A 29 -34.25 10.09 33.89
CA ASN A 29 -34.85 10.18 32.54
C ASN A 29 -36.26 10.86 32.47
N PRO A 30 -36.84 11.24 31.29
CA PRO A 30 -36.60 10.68 29.96
C PRO A 30 -36.62 11.63 28.73
N MET A 31 -36.23 11.05 27.59
CA MET A 31 -36.40 11.52 26.20
C MET A 31 -37.80 12.11 25.86
N PRO A 32 -37.87 12.84 24.73
CA PRO A 32 -38.94 12.54 23.77
C PRO A 32 -38.42 12.38 22.34
N ALA A 33 -38.99 11.38 21.64
CA ALA A 33 -39.07 11.30 20.19
C ALA A 33 -40.47 11.78 19.73
N PRO A 34 -40.81 11.67 18.43
CA PRO A 34 -40.73 12.69 17.40
C PRO A 34 -42.08 13.41 17.18
N PHE A 35 -42.06 14.69 16.80
CA PHE A 35 -43.25 15.39 16.31
C PHE A 35 -43.16 15.66 14.81
N SER A 36 -44.03 14.98 14.06
CA SER A 36 -44.61 15.47 12.81
C SER A 36 -45.41 16.75 13.09
N HIS A 37 -45.36 17.74 12.20
CA HIS A 37 -46.53 18.45 11.68
C HIS A 37 -46.10 19.44 10.59
N ASP A 38 -46.83 19.37 9.47
CA ASP A 38 -46.89 20.41 8.45
C ASP A 38 -47.26 21.76 9.09
N ILE A 39 -46.39 22.76 8.92
CA ILE A 39 -46.75 24.17 9.09
C ILE A 39 -46.33 24.89 7.81
N ILE A 40 -47.32 25.06 6.93
CA ILE A 40 -47.30 26.09 5.91
C ILE A 40 -47.52 27.42 6.64
N CYS A 41 -46.46 28.22 6.81
CA CYS A 41 -46.60 29.61 7.21
C CYS A 41 -45.79 30.48 6.25
N PHE A 42 -46.51 31.21 5.40
CA PHE A 42 -45.98 32.27 4.55
C PHE A 42 -45.34 33.35 5.44
N MET A 43 -44.02 33.41 5.48
CA MET A 43 -43.28 34.57 5.97
C MET A 43 -42.13 34.88 5.01
N SER A 44 -41.99 36.16 4.70
CA SER A 44 -41.15 36.77 3.67
C SER A 44 -39.70 36.26 3.66
N LEU A 45 -39.29 35.71 2.51
CA LEU A 45 -38.02 35.03 2.25
C LEU A 45 -36.74 35.91 2.28
N GLN A 46 -36.82 37.18 2.68
CA GLN A 46 -35.70 38.13 2.55
C GLN A 46 -34.76 38.18 3.77
N TYR A 47 -35.19 37.75 4.96
CA TYR A 47 -34.42 37.96 6.20
C TYR A 47 -33.83 36.69 6.82
N ILE A 48 -34.34 35.49 6.51
CA ILE A 48 -33.92 34.23 7.16
C ILE A 48 -32.54 33.74 6.64
N VAL A 49 -32.16 34.08 5.41
CA VAL A 49 -30.93 33.55 4.80
C VAL A 49 -29.66 34.21 5.37
N VAL A 50 -29.76 35.44 5.87
CA VAL A 50 -28.58 36.19 6.32
C VAL A 50 -28.12 35.80 7.73
N ASP A 51 -29.05 35.41 8.63
CA ASP A 51 -28.71 35.11 10.02
C ASP A 51 -28.33 33.64 10.29
N PHE A 52 -28.61 32.70 9.36
CA PHE A 52 -28.22 31.29 9.54
C PHE A 52 -26.80 30.94 9.06
N LEU A 53 -26.14 31.82 8.28
CA LEU A 53 -24.86 31.52 7.61
C LEU A 53 -23.63 32.22 8.20
N ARG A 54 -23.79 33.07 9.22
CA ARG A 54 -22.68 33.78 9.87
C ARG A 54 -21.62 32.90 10.55
N PRO A 55 -21.89 31.68 11.06
CA PRO A 55 -20.85 30.84 11.67
C PRO A 55 -19.92 30.14 10.68
N PHE A 56 -20.24 30.13 9.37
CA PHE A 56 -19.56 29.28 8.37
C PHE A 56 -18.69 30.05 7.36
N GLY A 57 -18.40 31.34 7.58
CA GLY A 57 -17.48 32.12 6.75
C GLY A 57 -17.91 32.31 5.28
N CYS A 58 -19.19 32.12 4.96
CA CYS A 58 -19.69 32.18 3.60
C CYS A 58 -20.12 33.62 3.24
N GLY A 59 -19.40 34.27 2.31
CA GLY A 59 -19.77 35.57 1.77
C GLY A 59 -20.78 35.43 0.63
N VAL A 60 -21.89 36.16 0.68
CA VAL A 60 -22.86 36.26 -0.43
C VAL A 60 -22.58 37.53 -1.22
N ARG A 61 -22.30 37.42 -2.52
CA ARG A 61 -22.21 38.56 -3.44
C ARG A 61 -23.43 38.55 -4.35
N VAL A 62 -24.19 39.64 -4.34
CA VAL A 62 -25.40 39.84 -5.14
C VAL A 62 -25.10 40.90 -6.20
N ASP A 63 -24.97 40.51 -7.46
CA ASP A 63 -24.90 41.43 -8.59
C ASP A 63 -26.26 41.42 -9.32
N THR A 64 -26.92 42.58 -9.43
CA THR A 64 -28.22 42.72 -10.10
C THR A 64 -28.08 43.26 -11.51
N PRO A 65 -28.83 42.71 -12.48
CA PRO A 65 -29.52 43.52 -13.47
C PRO A 65 -31.04 43.33 -13.41
N SER A 66 -31.74 44.43 -13.63
CA SER A 66 -33.20 44.52 -13.71
C SER A 66 -33.73 43.65 -14.85
N THR A 67 -34.85 42.97 -14.60
CA THR A 67 -35.67 42.13 -15.50
C THR A 67 -35.16 40.73 -15.83
N ALA A 68 -35.37 39.77 -14.91
CA ALA A 68 -35.57 38.35 -15.23
C ALA A 68 -36.33 37.64 -14.09
N THR A 69 -37.37 36.87 -14.44
CA THR A 69 -38.37 36.26 -13.54
C THR A 69 -38.04 34.81 -13.18
N SER A 70 -36.78 34.48 -12.89
CA SER A 70 -36.40 33.16 -12.33
C SER A 70 -35.02 33.23 -11.68
N PHE A 71 -34.92 32.76 -10.43
CA PHE A 71 -33.67 32.70 -9.66
C PHE A 71 -33.19 31.25 -9.59
N THR A 72 -32.06 30.95 -10.24
CA THR A 72 -31.36 29.68 -10.04
C THR A 72 -30.29 29.90 -8.96
N ILE A 73 -30.53 29.36 -7.76
CA ILE A 73 -29.51 29.32 -6.70
C ILE A 73 -28.54 28.19 -7.06
N LEU A 74 -27.34 28.55 -7.53
CA LEU A 74 -26.25 27.60 -7.70
C LEU A 74 -25.65 27.33 -6.32
N PHE A 75 -25.98 26.18 -5.71
CA PHE A 75 -25.28 25.71 -4.52
C PHE A 75 -23.86 25.31 -4.93
N ILE A 76 -22.91 26.23 -4.80
CA ILE A 76 -21.49 25.87 -4.77
C ILE A 76 -21.24 25.28 -3.39
N THR A 77 -21.41 23.96 -3.25
CA THR A 77 -20.85 23.26 -2.11
C THR A 77 -19.33 23.29 -2.28
N SER A 78 -18.68 24.29 -1.69
CA SER A 78 -17.30 24.13 -1.28
C SER A 78 -17.29 22.89 -0.40
N LYS A 79 -16.77 21.76 -0.92
CA LYS A 79 -16.28 20.70 -0.05
C LYS A 79 -15.21 21.38 0.78
N SER A 80 -15.60 21.84 1.97
CA SER A 80 -14.65 22.02 3.05
C SER A 80 -14.03 20.63 3.22
N SER A 81 -12.84 20.48 2.66
CA SER A 81 -11.94 19.40 3.01
C SER A 81 -11.65 19.62 4.49
N ASN A 82 -12.48 19.06 5.35
CA ASN A 82 -12.08 18.71 6.69
C ASN A 82 -10.90 17.77 6.51
N ASN A 83 -9.69 18.32 6.40
CA ASN A 83 -8.43 17.62 6.58
C ASN A 83 -8.38 17.22 8.06
N ILE A 84 -9.24 16.27 8.43
CA ILE A 84 -8.88 15.34 9.48
C ILE A 84 -7.70 14.59 8.85
N THR A 85 -6.48 14.99 9.21
CA THR A 85 -5.30 14.19 8.97
C THR A 85 -5.56 12.86 9.65
N LYS A 86 -6.07 11.89 8.88
CA LYS A 86 -6.36 10.55 9.37
C LYS A 86 -5.03 10.00 9.87
N MET A 87 -5.03 9.54 11.13
CA MET A 87 -3.82 8.97 11.69
C MET A 87 -3.50 7.68 10.90
N PRO A 88 -2.23 7.45 10.53
CA PRO A 88 -1.86 6.22 9.88
C PRO A 88 -2.03 5.03 10.84
N ALA A 89 -2.05 3.81 10.30
CA ALA A 89 -2.10 2.60 11.09
C ALA A 89 -0.94 2.56 12.10
N GLU A 90 -1.17 1.89 13.23
CA GLU A 90 -0.15 1.75 14.27
C GLU A 90 1.14 1.17 13.68
N GLY A 91 2.29 1.76 14.02
CA GLY A 91 3.62 1.33 13.56
C GLY A 91 4.06 1.93 12.22
N VAL A 92 3.20 2.66 11.52
CA VAL A 92 3.58 3.41 10.32
C VAL A 92 4.34 4.68 10.72
N TYR A 93 5.47 4.90 10.07
CA TYR A 93 6.31 6.08 10.27
C TYR A 93 6.22 7.01 9.06
N ILE A 94 5.95 8.29 9.28
CA ILE A 94 6.03 9.32 8.23
C ILE A 94 7.36 10.06 8.44
N ASN A 95 8.25 10.00 7.46
CA ASN A 95 9.54 10.67 7.56
C ASN A 95 9.42 12.20 7.34
N GLU A 96 10.55 12.92 7.47
CA GLU A 96 10.62 14.38 7.31
C GLU A 96 10.15 14.88 5.93
N SER A 97 10.25 14.05 4.89
CA SER A 97 9.79 14.37 3.53
C SER A 97 8.30 14.05 3.31
N GLY A 98 7.57 13.64 4.34
CA GLY A 98 6.17 13.23 4.23
C GLY A 98 5.95 11.85 3.60
N LYS A 99 7.02 11.06 3.43
CA LYS A 99 6.95 9.70 2.86
C LYS A 99 6.56 8.71 3.94
N LYS A 100 5.54 7.90 3.62
CA LYS A 100 5.11 6.75 4.42
C LYS A 100 6.16 5.64 4.41
N ILE A 101 6.46 5.11 5.58
CA ILE A 101 7.38 3.99 5.83
C ILE A 101 6.65 2.99 6.72
N VAL A 102 6.59 1.73 6.29
CA VAL A 102 5.91 0.65 7.00
C VAL A 102 6.92 -0.31 7.63
N ILE A 103 6.45 -1.22 8.47
CA ILE A 103 7.27 -2.35 8.94
C ILE A 103 7.47 -3.30 7.73
N PRO A 104 8.70 -3.77 7.45
CA PRO A 104 8.94 -4.72 6.38
C PRO A 104 8.22 -6.06 6.61
N LEU A 105 7.82 -6.74 5.54
CA LEU A 105 7.33 -8.11 5.62
C LEU A 105 8.50 -9.09 5.74
N GLU A 106 8.29 -10.16 6.50
CA GLU A 106 9.16 -11.34 6.49
C GLU A 106 8.89 -12.15 5.21
N ASN A 107 9.94 -12.67 4.56
CA ASN A 107 9.78 -13.54 3.38
C ASN A 107 9.36 -14.96 3.81
N ASN A 108 8.12 -15.08 4.25
CA ASN A 108 7.57 -16.28 4.88
C ASN A 108 6.26 -16.70 4.16
N PRO A 109 6.12 -17.96 3.73
CA PRO A 109 4.93 -18.42 3.01
C PRO A 109 3.62 -18.23 3.77
N GLU A 110 3.62 -18.39 5.10
CA GLU A 110 2.41 -18.22 5.92
C GLU A 110 1.98 -16.75 5.96
N VAL A 111 2.94 -15.84 6.14
CA VAL A 111 2.72 -14.38 6.12
C VAL A 111 2.12 -13.95 4.78
N PHE A 112 2.74 -14.37 3.67
CA PHE A 112 2.24 -14.03 2.34
C PHE A 112 0.89 -14.68 2.01
N THR A 113 0.69 -15.93 2.40
CA THR A 113 -0.59 -16.63 2.18
C THR A 113 -1.72 -15.94 2.93
N SER A 114 -1.50 -15.66 4.23
CA SER A 114 -2.49 -14.97 5.06
C SER A 114 -2.82 -13.60 4.48
N LEU A 115 -1.80 -12.80 4.14
CA LEU A 115 -2.00 -11.48 3.56
C LEU A 115 -2.72 -11.55 2.22
N ALA A 116 -2.34 -12.47 1.32
CA ALA A 116 -3.01 -12.63 0.03
C ALA A 116 -4.50 -12.95 0.19
N HIS A 117 -4.86 -13.84 1.12
CA HIS A 117 -6.24 -14.23 1.40
C HIS A 117 -7.05 -13.08 2.00
N ASP A 118 -6.45 -12.35 2.92
CA ASP A 118 -7.01 -11.15 3.53
C ASP A 118 -7.33 -10.07 2.48
N LEU A 119 -6.42 -9.86 1.51
CA LEU A 119 -6.61 -8.92 0.42
C LEU A 119 -7.65 -9.36 -0.61
N GLY A 120 -7.91 -10.67 -0.71
CA GLY A 120 -8.97 -11.20 -1.58
C GLY A 120 -8.60 -12.34 -2.51
N LEU A 121 -7.38 -12.88 -2.44
CA LEU A 121 -7.02 -14.07 -3.20
C LEU A 121 -7.84 -15.28 -2.72
N SER A 122 -8.24 -16.16 -3.65
CA SER A 122 -8.88 -17.43 -3.33
C SER A 122 -7.99 -18.29 -2.43
N SER A 123 -8.62 -19.02 -1.50
CA SER A 123 -7.96 -20.04 -0.69
C SER A 123 -7.50 -21.26 -1.49
N GLU A 124 -7.81 -21.31 -2.79
CA GLU A 124 -7.23 -22.30 -3.70
C GLU A 124 -5.74 -22.07 -3.98
N LEU A 125 -5.23 -20.85 -3.77
CA LEU A 125 -3.81 -20.55 -3.93
C LEU A 125 -3.13 -20.29 -2.59
N GLY A 126 -1.83 -20.54 -2.53
CA GLY A 126 -0.99 -20.31 -1.36
C GLY A 126 0.48 -20.22 -1.76
N PHE A 127 1.27 -19.65 -0.85
CA PHE A 127 2.71 -19.58 -1.01
C PHE A 127 3.39 -20.80 -0.39
N TYR A 128 4.51 -21.18 -0.98
CA TYR A 128 5.37 -22.29 -0.58
C TYR A 128 6.82 -21.85 -0.51
N ASP A 129 7.59 -22.39 0.43
CA ASP A 129 9.05 -22.23 0.41
C ASP A 129 9.66 -22.97 -0.79
N VAL A 130 10.62 -22.34 -1.45
CA VAL A 130 11.49 -23.00 -2.43
C VAL A 130 12.82 -23.30 -1.76
N PHE A 131 12.96 -24.53 -1.25
CA PHE A 131 14.17 -24.96 -0.53
C PHE A 131 15.42 -25.07 -1.42
N SER A 132 15.24 -25.35 -2.71
CA SER A 132 16.30 -25.42 -3.69
C SER A 132 15.76 -25.12 -5.08
N ILE A 133 16.57 -24.48 -5.91
CA ILE A 133 16.30 -24.27 -7.34
C ILE A 133 17.08 -25.20 -8.25
N ASP A 134 17.90 -26.08 -7.66
CA ASP A 134 18.76 -27.02 -8.39
C ASP A 134 18.43 -28.49 -8.10
N ASP A 135 17.76 -28.76 -6.98
CA ASP A 135 17.34 -30.10 -6.59
C ASP A 135 15.92 -30.40 -7.12
N PRO A 136 15.77 -31.32 -8.10
CA PRO A 136 14.47 -31.63 -8.68
C PRO A 136 13.47 -32.22 -7.67
N ASP A 137 13.94 -32.96 -6.67
CA ASP A 137 13.06 -33.59 -5.68
C ASP A 137 12.47 -32.53 -4.75
N LEU A 138 13.26 -31.52 -4.36
CA LEU A 138 12.77 -30.38 -3.57
C LEU A 138 11.84 -29.47 -4.38
N LEU A 139 12.10 -29.28 -5.67
CA LEU A 139 11.20 -28.54 -6.56
C LEU A 139 9.85 -29.25 -6.78
N ALA A 140 9.84 -30.58 -6.78
CA ALA A 140 8.65 -31.39 -7.01
C ALA A 140 7.65 -31.35 -5.84
N ILE A 141 8.05 -30.88 -4.66
CA ILE A 141 7.17 -30.68 -3.50
C ILE A 141 6.14 -29.57 -3.79
N ILE A 142 6.49 -28.59 -4.62
CA ILE A 142 5.64 -27.44 -4.92
C ILE A 142 4.67 -27.79 -6.03
N PRO A 143 3.35 -27.60 -5.83
CA PRO A 143 2.34 -27.89 -6.85
C PRO A 143 2.58 -27.09 -8.13
N ARG A 144 2.27 -27.72 -9.28
CA ARG A 144 2.40 -27.09 -10.60
C ARG A 144 1.02 -26.81 -11.22
N PRO A 145 0.86 -25.72 -11.98
CA PRO A 145 1.89 -24.73 -12.32
C PRO A 145 2.20 -23.77 -11.15
N VAL A 146 3.43 -23.26 -11.13
CA VAL A 146 3.81 -22.12 -10.26
C VAL A 146 3.53 -20.81 -10.97
N TYR A 147 2.65 -20.00 -10.39
CA TYR A 147 2.15 -18.78 -10.99
C TYR A 147 3.10 -17.60 -10.88
N ALA A 148 3.74 -17.45 -9.71
CA ALA A 148 4.65 -16.34 -9.41
C ALA A 148 5.74 -16.77 -8.43
N LEU A 149 6.88 -16.08 -8.45
CA LEU A 149 7.89 -16.14 -7.38
C LEU A 149 8.02 -14.76 -6.73
N ILE A 150 8.17 -14.75 -5.42
CA ILE A 150 8.69 -13.61 -4.68
C ILE A 150 10.10 -13.99 -4.22
N PHE A 151 11.07 -13.18 -4.62
CA PHE A 151 12.49 -13.42 -4.40
C PHE A 151 13.09 -12.27 -3.59
N ILE A 152 13.83 -12.60 -2.53
CA ILE A 152 14.66 -11.62 -1.82
C ILE A 152 16.12 -11.75 -2.22
N THR A 153 16.74 -10.61 -2.51
CA THR A 153 18.16 -10.50 -2.84
C THR A 153 18.86 -9.48 -1.95
N PRO A 154 20.14 -9.72 -1.58
CA PRO A 154 20.96 -8.69 -0.96
C PRO A 154 21.25 -7.55 -1.95
N PRO A 155 21.58 -6.35 -1.43
CA PRO A 155 21.69 -5.14 -2.23
C PRO A 155 22.91 -5.17 -3.16
N GLU A 156 23.97 -5.90 -2.81
CA GLU A 156 25.14 -6.05 -3.68
C GLU A 156 24.79 -6.78 -4.97
N GLN A 157 24.16 -7.96 -4.88
CA GLN A 157 23.77 -8.77 -6.04
C GLN A 157 22.68 -8.09 -6.85
N TYR A 158 21.74 -7.45 -6.18
CA TYR A 158 20.78 -6.56 -6.83
C TYR A 158 21.49 -5.53 -7.72
N ASN A 159 22.42 -4.75 -7.16
CA ASN A 159 23.13 -3.70 -7.88
C ASN A 159 23.99 -4.25 -9.03
N LYS A 160 24.66 -5.40 -8.84
CA LYS A 160 25.43 -6.08 -9.89
C LYS A 160 24.55 -6.47 -11.08
N VAL A 161 23.37 -7.05 -10.83
CA VAL A 161 22.41 -7.41 -11.90
C VAL A 161 21.88 -6.17 -12.60
N ARG A 162 21.43 -5.13 -11.85
CA ARG A 162 20.94 -3.88 -12.45
C ARG A 162 21.98 -3.22 -13.35
N ALA A 163 23.25 -3.22 -12.93
CA ALA A 163 24.35 -2.70 -13.73
C ALA A 163 24.64 -3.55 -14.98
N ALA A 164 24.67 -4.88 -14.84
CA ALA A 164 24.91 -5.81 -15.95
C ALA A 164 23.81 -5.70 -17.02
N ASP A 165 22.55 -5.59 -16.59
CA ASP A 165 21.39 -5.47 -17.47
C ASP A 165 21.14 -4.04 -17.97
N LYS A 166 21.85 -3.05 -17.41
CA LYS A 166 21.58 -1.62 -17.63
C LYS A 166 20.11 -1.28 -17.37
N THR A 167 19.54 -1.87 -16.32
CA THR A 167 18.14 -1.65 -15.94
C THR A 167 17.95 -0.19 -15.53
N PRO A 168 17.09 0.58 -16.22
CA PRO A 168 16.81 1.96 -15.80
C PRO A 168 16.03 1.95 -14.48
N LEU A 169 16.30 2.94 -13.63
CA LEU A 169 15.74 3.04 -12.29
C LEU A 169 14.95 4.34 -12.15
N VAL A 170 13.86 4.29 -11.37
CA VAL A 170 12.99 5.46 -11.11
C VAL A 170 13.78 6.63 -10.53
N LYS A 171 14.78 6.36 -9.69
CA LYS A 171 15.65 7.39 -9.07
C LYS A 171 16.43 8.22 -10.10
N ASP A 172 16.65 7.67 -11.30
CA ASP A 172 17.37 8.32 -12.40
C ASP A 172 16.40 9.00 -13.39
N GLY A 173 15.08 8.83 -13.18
CA GLY A 173 14.00 9.38 -13.99
C GLY A 173 13.03 8.29 -14.43
N LEU A 174 11.75 8.43 -14.08
CA LEU A 174 10.68 7.56 -14.56
C LEU A 174 10.28 7.95 -16.00
N THR A 175 10.51 7.05 -16.95
CA THR A 175 10.13 7.20 -18.37
C THR A 175 9.02 6.24 -18.80
N TYR A 176 8.82 5.13 -18.07
CA TYR A 176 7.74 4.19 -18.32
C TYR A 176 6.38 4.88 -18.17
N ALA A 177 5.50 4.64 -19.15
CA ALA A 177 4.18 5.27 -19.24
C ALA A 177 3.05 4.28 -19.56
N GLY A 178 3.36 2.96 -19.58
CA GLY A 178 2.40 1.92 -19.95
C GLY A 178 1.21 1.85 -19.01
N LYS A 179 0.02 1.62 -19.58
CA LYS A 179 -1.26 1.59 -18.87
C LYS A 179 -2.38 0.96 -19.70
N GLY A 180 -3.44 0.55 -19.02
CA GLY A 180 -4.63 -0.03 -19.63
C GLY A 180 -4.55 -1.55 -19.72
N GLU A 181 -5.65 -2.15 -20.17
CA GLU A 181 -5.80 -3.61 -20.24
C GLU A 181 -4.96 -4.26 -21.34
N ASP A 182 -4.40 -3.47 -22.27
CA ASP A 182 -3.54 -3.98 -23.35
C ASP A 182 -2.10 -4.26 -22.87
N GLU A 183 -1.69 -3.76 -21.70
CA GLU A 183 -0.36 -4.05 -21.16
C GLU A 183 -0.25 -5.53 -20.75
N PRO A 184 0.89 -6.19 -21.00
CA PRO A 184 1.06 -7.61 -20.68
C PRO A 184 1.02 -7.89 -19.18
N VAL A 185 1.40 -6.88 -18.37
CA VAL A 185 1.44 -6.90 -16.91
C VAL A 185 1.03 -5.56 -16.31
N VAL A 186 0.47 -5.59 -15.10
CA VAL A 186 0.24 -4.42 -14.24
C VAL A 186 1.45 -4.26 -13.32
N TRP A 187 2.19 -3.17 -13.52
CA TRP A 187 3.35 -2.79 -12.71
C TRP A 187 3.05 -1.58 -11.83
N PHE A 188 3.62 -1.52 -10.63
CA PHE A 188 3.45 -0.44 -9.67
C PHE A 188 4.81 0.08 -9.21
N GLU A 189 5.02 1.38 -9.31
CA GLU A 189 6.16 2.07 -8.70
C GLU A 189 6.05 2.01 -7.17
N GLN A 190 7.15 1.68 -6.49
CA GLN A 190 7.19 1.66 -5.03
C GLN A 190 7.37 3.06 -4.46
N THR A 191 6.31 3.58 -3.86
CA THR A 191 6.27 4.91 -3.24
C THR A 191 6.22 4.85 -1.71
N ILE A 192 5.97 3.67 -1.13
CA ILE A 192 5.97 3.42 0.32
C ILE A 192 7.31 2.79 0.74
N GLY A 193 7.98 3.38 1.73
CA GLY A 193 9.24 2.86 2.28
C GLY A 193 9.05 1.52 2.97
N ASN A 194 10.00 0.59 2.81
CA ASN A 194 9.99 -0.78 3.36
C ASN A 194 8.81 -1.68 2.90
N ALA A 195 7.97 -1.21 1.97
CA ALA A 195 6.83 -1.98 1.47
C ALA A 195 7.17 -2.95 0.32
N CYS A 196 8.44 -3.16 -0.05
CA CYS A 196 8.79 -3.95 -1.24
C CYS A 196 8.17 -5.35 -1.27
N GLY A 197 8.02 -6.02 -0.11
CA GLY A 197 7.31 -7.29 0.00
C GLY A 197 5.81 -7.19 -0.38
N LEU A 198 5.13 -6.12 0.00
CA LEU A 198 3.73 -5.89 -0.38
C LEU A 198 3.60 -5.65 -1.89
N TYR A 199 4.50 -4.86 -2.46
CA TYR A 199 4.52 -4.63 -3.91
C TYR A 199 4.78 -5.93 -4.67
N ALA A 200 5.73 -6.75 -4.21
CA ALA A 200 5.97 -8.06 -4.79
C ALA A 200 4.74 -8.97 -4.70
N LEU A 201 4.04 -9.01 -3.56
CA LEU A 201 2.78 -9.74 -3.42
C LEU A 201 1.72 -9.28 -4.42
N ILE A 202 1.48 -7.97 -4.51
CA ILE A 202 0.49 -7.39 -5.44
C ILE A 202 0.88 -7.72 -6.88
N HIS A 203 2.16 -7.57 -7.24
CA HIS A 203 2.68 -7.94 -8.56
C HIS A 203 2.47 -9.42 -8.87
N SER A 204 2.66 -10.31 -7.89
CA SER A 204 2.46 -11.75 -8.06
C SER A 204 0.99 -12.13 -8.29
N VAL A 205 0.04 -11.51 -7.59
CA VAL A 205 -1.38 -11.89 -7.68
C VAL A 205 -2.14 -11.13 -8.78
N ALA A 206 -1.70 -9.91 -9.13
CA ALA A 206 -2.37 -9.08 -10.12
C ALA A 206 -2.06 -9.47 -11.57
N ASN A 207 -1.15 -10.41 -11.79
CA ASN A 207 -0.61 -10.75 -13.10
C ASN A 207 -0.72 -12.25 -13.40
N GLY A 208 -0.56 -12.60 -14.68
CA GLY A 208 -0.63 -13.98 -15.16
C GLY A 208 -1.94 -14.69 -14.78
N ASP A 209 -1.88 -16.01 -14.67
CA ASP A 209 -3.05 -16.84 -14.36
C ASP A 209 -3.50 -16.69 -12.89
N ALA A 210 -2.62 -16.21 -11.99
CA ALA A 210 -2.98 -15.94 -10.60
C ALA A 210 -4.11 -14.90 -10.48
N ARG A 211 -4.16 -13.92 -11.40
CA ARG A 211 -5.21 -12.88 -11.43
C ARG A 211 -6.62 -13.50 -11.50
N SER A 212 -6.77 -14.67 -12.11
CA SER A 212 -8.08 -15.37 -12.22
C SER A 212 -8.62 -15.93 -10.90
N TYR A 213 -7.77 -16.04 -9.87
CA TYR A 213 -8.14 -16.52 -8.54
C TYR A 213 -8.50 -15.38 -7.58
N ILE A 214 -8.51 -14.13 -8.04
CA ILE A 214 -8.93 -13.00 -7.22
C ILE A 214 -10.45 -13.03 -7.05
N ARG A 215 -10.92 -13.00 -5.80
CA ARG A 215 -12.36 -12.94 -5.51
C ARG A 215 -12.94 -11.61 -5.96
N PRO A 216 -14.06 -11.60 -6.70
CA PRO A 216 -14.74 -10.36 -7.09
C PRO A 216 -15.08 -9.49 -5.88
N ASP A 217 -14.98 -8.17 -6.06
CA ASP A 217 -15.30 -7.13 -5.09
C ASP A 217 -14.43 -7.13 -3.81
N SER A 218 -13.38 -7.95 -3.79
CA SER A 218 -12.35 -7.91 -2.76
C SER A 218 -11.49 -6.64 -2.86
N LEU A 219 -10.68 -6.36 -1.83
CA LEU A 219 -9.82 -5.18 -1.81
C LEU A 219 -8.85 -5.18 -3.00
N ILE A 220 -8.17 -6.31 -3.25
CA ILE A 220 -7.21 -6.40 -4.36
C ILE A 220 -7.89 -6.29 -5.73
N ASP A 221 -9.11 -6.82 -5.88
CA ASP A 221 -9.90 -6.66 -7.11
C ASP A 221 -10.21 -5.18 -7.41
N LYS A 222 -10.66 -4.44 -6.38
CA LYS A 222 -10.93 -2.99 -6.49
C LYS A 222 -9.67 -2.20 -6.82
N ILE A 223 -8.57 -2.48 -6.12
CA ILE A 223 -7.27 -1.87 -6.39
C ILE A 223 -6.85 -2.08 -7.83
N ILE A 224 -6.89 -3.32 -8.35
CA ILE A 224 -6.47 -3.61 -9.72
C ILE A 224 -7.39 -2.90 -10.72
N LYS A 225 -8.70 -2.94 -10.53
CA LYS A 225 -9.67 -2.26 -11.43
C LYS A 225 -9.43 -0.75 -11.49
N GLU A 226 -9.13 -0.12 -10.36
CA GLU A 226 -8.81 1.31 -10.29
C GLU A 226 -7.43 1.63 -10.88
N ALA A 227 -6.44 0.79 -10.62
CA ALA A 227 -5.04 1.00 -10.96
C ALA A 227 -4.72 0.77 -12.44
N THR A 228 -5.30 -0.25 -13.07
CA THR A 228 -4.99 -0.65 -14.46
C THR A 228 -5.08 0.50 -15.48
N PRO A 229 -6.13 1.34 -15.51
CA PRO A 229 -6.24 2.42 -16.50
C PRO A 229 -5.29 3.61 -16.25
N LEU A 230 -4.62 3.68 -15.09
CA LEU A 230 -3.80 4.82 -14.67
C LEU A 230 -2.37 4.70 -15.17
N SER A 231 -1.69 5.83 -15.43
CA SER A 231 -0.23 5.86 -15.63
C SER A 231 0.50 5.58 -14.31
N PRO A 232 1.82 5.28 -14.33
CA PRO A 232 2.49 4.74 -13.15
C PRO A 232 2.41 5.57 -11.87
N VAL A 233 2.58 6.89 -11.94
CA VAL A 233 2.51 7.77 -10.75
C VAL A 233 1.11 7.75 -10.09
N PRO A 234 0.00 8.05 -10.80
CA PRO A 234 -1.33 7.93 -10.19
C PRO A 234 -1.69 6.48 -9.83
N ARG A 235 -1.19 5.48 -10.57
CA ARG A 235 -1.36 4.06 -10.22
C ARG A 235 -0.75 3.72 -8.86
N ALA A 236 0.46 4.20 -8.58
CA ALA A 236 1.13 4.01 -7.30
C ALA A 236 0.39 4.68 -6.14
N ARG A 237 -0.32 5.80 -6.41
CA ARG A 237 -1.16 6.46 -5.39
C ARG A 237 -2.35 5.62 -4.92
N VAL A 238 -2.91 4.76 -5.78
CA VAL A 238 -3.97 3.83 -5.39
C VAL A 238 -3.53 2.96 -4.20
N LEU A 239 -2.27 2.53 -4.19
CA LEU A 239 -1.71 1.78 -3.07
C LEU A 239 -1.35 2.70 -1.89
N TYR A 240 -0.77 3.86 -2.17
CA TYR A 240 -0.34 4.81 -1.14
C TYR A 240 -1.49 5.32 -0.28
N ASP A 241 -2.63 5.61 -0.90
CA ASP A 241 -3.81 6.21 -0.28
C ASP A 241 -4.80 5.17 0.28
N SER A 242 -4.51 3.87 0.14
CA SER A 242 -5.37 2.80 0.64
C SER A 242 -5.07 2.47 2.10
N ASP A 243 -5.88 3.02 3.01
CA ASP A 243 -5.79 2.74 4.45
C ASP A 243 -6.07 1.27 4.77
N GLU A 244 -7.02 0.65 4.06
CA GLU A 244 -7.37 -0.76 4.27
C GLU A 244 -6.19 -1.68 3.91
N LEU A 245 -5.50 -1.39 2.80
CA LEU A 245 -4.29 -2.10 2.40
C LEU A 245 -3.17 -1.93 3.42
N GLU A 246 -3.00 -0.72 3.95
CA GLU A 246 -2.04 -0.42 5.01
C GLU A 246 -2.35 -1.22 6.28
N GLU A 247 -3.61 -1.30 6.71
CA GLU A 247 -4.00 -2.09 7.88
C GLU A 247 -3.71 -3.59 7.69
N PHE A 248 -4.04 -4.16 6.53
CA PHE A 248 -3.72 -5.55 6.21
C PHE A 248 -2.20 -5.80 6.21
N HIS A 249 -1.43 -4.94 5.56
CA HIS A 249 0.03 -5.01 5.55
C HIS A 249 0.60 -4.98 6.96
N MET A 250 0.17 -4.02 7.78
CA MET A 250 0.70 -3.83 9.13
C MET A 250 0.30 -4.96 10.08
N ARG A 251 -0.83 -5.64 9.85
CA ARG A 251 -1.15 -6.88 10.55
C ARG A 251 -0.18 -8.00 10.15
N ALA A 252 0.01 -8.23 8.86
CA ALA A 252 0.92 -9.26 8.35
C ALA A 252 2.38 -9.04 8.78
N ALA A 253 2.85 -7.79 8.81
CA ALA A 253 4.22 -7.44 9.20
C ALA A 253 4.56 -7.74 10.68
N ARG A 254 3.55 -8.02 11.51
CA ARG A 254 3.69 -8.43 12.92
C ARG A 254 3.56 -9.94 13.13
N THR A 255 3.42 -10.69 12.04
CA THR A 255 3.41 -12.16 12.02
C THR A 255 4.75 -12.66 11.47
N GLY A 256 4.92 -13.98 11.41
CA GLY A 256 6.20 -14.60 11.05
C GLY A 256 6.99 -15.04 12.28
N ASP A 257 8.19 -15.55 12.04
CA ASP A 257 9.01 -16.19 13.06
C ASP A 257 10.08 -15.27 13.67
N SER A 258 10.35 -14.13 13.02
CA SER A 258 11.35 -13.16 13.45
C SER A 258 10.77 -12.05 14.36
N ALA A 259 11.67 -11.40 15.10
CA ALA A 259 11.30 -10.22 15.86
C ALA A 259 10.97 -9.06 14.91
N THR A 260 9.79 -8.46 15.07
CA THR A 260 9.34 -7.33 14.26
C THR A 260 10.23 -6.09 14.49
N PRO A 261 10.91 -5.56 13.47
CA PRO A 261 11.70 -4.33 13.60
C PRO A 261 10.79 -3.10 13.66
N ALA A 262 11.35 -1.96 14.07
CA ALA A 262 10.67 -0.68 13.92
C ALA A 262 10.64 -0.28 12.43
N ALA A 263 9.60 0.44 12.00
CA ALA A 263 9.53 0.94 10.62
C ALA A 263 10.71 1.86 10.24
N SER A 264 11.34 2.50 11.22
CA SER A 264 12.53 3.34 11.03
C SER A 264 13.83 2.55 10.87
N ASP A 265 13.83 1.25 11.14
CA ASP A 265 15.05 0.44 11.07
C ASP A 265 15.48 0.23 9.62
N PHE A 266 16.79 0.11 9.43
CA PHE A 266 17.36 -0.12 8.10
C PHE A 266 17.11 -1.56 7.64
N VAL A 267 16.53 -1.69 6.45
CA VAL A 267 16.25 -2.98 5.82
C VAL A 267 17.20 -3.18 4.65
N GLU A 268 18.03 -4.22 4.73
CA GLU A 268 19.08 -4.46 3.73
C GLU A 268 18.59 -5.23 2.50
N LEU A 269 17.59 -6.09 2.66
CA LEU A 269 17.15 -7.01 1.61
C LEU A 269 16.07 -6.39 0.72
N HIS A 270 16.03 -6.84 -0.54
CA HIS A 270 15.10 -6.31 -1.53
C HIS A 270 14.22 -7.41 -2.13
N PHE A 271 12.92 -7.15 -2.24
CA PHE A 271 11.93 -8.08 -2.79
C PHE A 271 11.68 -7.81 -4.28
N ILE A 272 11.61 -8.87 -5.07
CA ILE A 272 11.35 -8.84 -6.51
C ILE A 272 10.28 -9.90 -6.81
N ALA A 273 9.29 -9.54 -7.63
CA ALA A 273 8.31 -10.50 -8.15
C ALA A 273 8.68 -10.97 -9.56
N PHE A 274 8.54 -12.27 -9.82
CA PHE A 274 8.58 -12.86 -11.16
C PHE A 274 7.23 -13.48 -11.49
N THR A 275 6.69 -13.17 -12.66
CA THR A 275 5.40 -13.70 -13.13
C THR A 275 5.42 -13.91 -14.63
N LYS A 276 4.55 -14.79 -15.12
CA LYS A 276 4.23 -14.84 -16.55
C LYS A 276 3.25 -13.72 -16.91
N GLY A 277 3.51 -13.01 -18.01
CA GLY A 277 2.59 -12.02 -18.59
C GLY A 277 1.53 -12.66 -19.47
N ARG A 278 0.51 -11.90 -19.87
CA ARG A 278 -0.54 -12.37 -20.80
C ARG A 278 -0.01 -12.69 -22.21
N ASP A 279 1.16 -12.16 -22.53
CA ASP A 279 1.94 -12.42 -23.74
C ASP A 279 2.80 -13.70 -23.65
N GLY A 280 2.79 -14.40 -22.51
CA GLY A 280 3.61 -15.59 -22.28
C GLY A 280 5.07 -15.29 -21.98
N HIS A 281 5.46 -14.02 -21.82
CA HIS A 281 6.81 -13.64 -21.41
C HIS A 281 7.00 -13.77 -19.89
N LEU A 282 8.24 -13.99 -19.47
CA LEU A 282 8.63 -13.84 -18.07
C LEU A 282 8.85 -12.36 -17.77
N TRP A 283 8.14 -11.84 -16.77
CA TRP A 283 8.28 -10.46 -16.33
C TRP A 283 8.86 -10.42 -14.92
N GLU A 284 9.85 -9.54 -14.76
CA GLU A 284 10.36 -9.15 -13.45
C GLU A 284 9.73 -7.81 -13.07
N LEU A 285 9.09 -7.79 -11.91
CA LEU A 285 8.29 -6.69 -11.41
C LEU A 285 8.87 -6.22 -10.07
N GLU A 286 9.37 -4.99 -10.08
CA GLU A 286 10.00 -4.36 -8.92
C GLU A 286 9.68 -2.87 -8.94
N GLY A 287 9.33 -2.28 -7.80
CA GLY A 287 8.86 -0.91 -7.77
C GLY A 287 9.94 0.18 -7.95
N ALA A 288 11.24 -0.15 -7.89
CA ALA A 288 12.30 0.86 -8.11
C ALA A 288 12.86 0.87 -9.54
N THR A 289 12.51 -0.09 -10.40
CA THR A 289 12.85 -0.08 -11.82
C THR A 289 11.95 0.89 -12.59
N ASP A 290 12.44 1.43 -13.70
CA ASP A 290 11.64 2.28 -14.60
C ASP A 290 10.67 1.43 -15.44
N GLY A 291 9.65 0.88 -14.77
CA GLY A 291 8.69 -0.05 -15.36
C GLY A 291 9.05 -1.52 -15.22
N PRO A 292 8.20 -2.42 -15.76
CA PRO A 292 8.41 -3.86 -15.71
C PRO A 292 9.57 -4.28 -16.63
N VAL A 293 10.35 -5.29 -16.22
CA VAL A 293 11.49 -5.79 -16.99
C VAL A 293 11.13 -7.10 -17.70
N ASP A 294 11.09 -7.07 -19.03
CA ASP A 294 10.86 -8.26 -19.85
C ASP A 294 12.12 -9.16 -19.84
N ARG A 295 11.98 -10.37 -19.29
CA ARG A 295 13.01 -11.41 -19.28
C ARG A 295 12.87 -12.38 -20.48
N GLY A 296 11.90 -12.13 -21.34
CA GLY A 296 11.65 -12.76 -22.63
C GLY A 296 10.71 -13.96 -22.57
N GLN A 297 10.30 -14.42 -23.75
CA GLN A 297 9.36 -15.53 -23.97
C GLN A 297 9.64 -16.79 -23.13
N LEU A 298 8.58 -17.34 -22.55
CA LEU A 298 8.48 -18.71 -22.03
C LEU A 298 7.70 -19.59 -23.03
N GLU A 299 8.03 -20.87 -23.08
CA GLU A 299 7.35 -21.87 -23.91
C GLU A 299 6.02 -22.32 -23.27
N GLU A 300 5.21 -23.02 -24.07
CA GLU A 300 4.00 -23.68 -23.57
C GLU A 300 4.35 -24.69 -22.47
N GLY A 301 3.61 -24.66 -21.36
CA GLY A 301 3.84 -25.53 -20.20
C GLY A 301 4.98 -25.10 -19.27
N GLU A 302 5.81 -24.11 -19.65
CA GLU A 302 6.81 -23.55 -18.71
C GLU A 302 6.12 -22.69 -17.65
N ASP A 303 6.58 -22.73 -16.41
CA ASP A 303 6.11 -21.87 -15.34
C ASP A 303 7.29 -21.24 -14.60
N MET A 304 7.06 -20.60 -13.45
CA MET A 304 8.12 -19.84 -12.79
C MET A 304 9.26 -20.68 -12.21
N LEU A 305 9.05 -21.98 -11.99
CA LEU A 305 10.09 -22.93 -11.55
C LEU A 305 10.63 -23.78 -12.70
N SER A 306 10.30 -23.46 -13.96
CA SER A 306 10.96 -24.08 -15.11
C SER A 306 12.39 -23.59 -15.26
N GLU A 307 13.28 -24.45 -15.74
CA GLU A 307 14.71 -24.17 -15.95
C GLU A 307 14.96 -22.84 -16.70
N LYS A 308 14.20 -22.60 -17.77
CA LYS A 308 14.33 -21.36 -18.55
C LYS A 308 13.91 -20.12 -17.77
N ALA A 309 12.87 -20.22 -16.94
CA ALA A 309 12.41 -19.11 -16.10
C ALA A 309 13.43 -18.81 -14.99
N LEU A 310 13.91 -19.83 -14.28
CA LEU A 310 14.93 -19.70 -13.24
C LEU A 310 16.23 -19.08 -13.80
N ARG A 311 16.71 -19.56 -14.95
CA ARG A 311 17.90 -19.03 -15.62
C ARG A 311 17.76 -17.56 -16.04
N LYS A 312 16.58 -17.16 -16.50
CA LYS A 312 16.31 -15.78 -16.96
C LYS A 312 15.97 -14.81 -15.82
N GLY A 313 15.51 -15.32 -14.68
CA GLY A 313 15.13 -14.55 -13.50
C GLY A 313 16.12 -14.75 -12.35
N VAL A 314 15.71 -15.51 -11.34
CA VAL A 314 16.39 -15.67 -10.05
C VAL A 314 17.88 -16.03 -10.17
N ARG A 315 18.27 -16.97 -11.05
CA ARG A 315 19.67 -17.40 -11.16
C ARG A 315 20.62 -16.28 -11.59
N LYS A 316 20.13 -15.26 -12.30
CA LYS A 316 20.95 -14.08 -12.64
C LYS A 316 21.50 -13.37 -11.41
N PHE A 317 20.74 -13.36 -10.31
CA PHE A 317 21.17 -12.74 -9.05
C PHE A 317 22.11 -13.66 -8.29
N ILE A 318 21.82 -14.97 -8.29
CA ILE A 318 22.63 -15.99 -7.60
C ILE A 318 24.00 -16.16 -8.27
N GLU A 319 24.13 -15.94 -9.58
CA GLU A 319 25.43 -15.92 -10.28
C GLU A 319 26.41 -14.89 -9.68
N PHE A 320 25.89 -13.80 -9.10
CA PHE A 320 26.67 -12.79 -8.39
C PHE A 320 26.76 -13.02 -6.87
N ALA A 321 26.23 -14.14 -6.35
CA ALA A 321 26.18 -14.42 -4.92
C ALA A 321 27.57 -14.45 -4.29
N GLU A 322 28.59 -14.96 -4.99
CA GLU A 322 29.97 -15.08 -4.49
C GLU A 322 30.02 -15.77 -3.10
N GLY A 323 29.14 -16.75 -2.87
CA GLY A 323 29.01 -17.47 -1.59
C GLY A 323 28.07 -16.84 -0.56
N ASN A 324 27.43 -15.70 -0.86
CA ASN A 324 26.41 -15.11 -0.01
C ASN A 324 25.15 -16.00 0.03
N PRO A 325 24.71 -16.49 1.20
CA PRO A 325 23.54 -17.36 1.30
C PRO A 325 22.22 -16.60 1.52
N ASN A 326 22.24 -15.27 1.64
CA ASN A 326 21.10 -14.46 2.09
C ASN A 326 20.07 -14.20 0.98
N PHE A 327 19.62 -15.27 0.34
CA PHE A 327 18.53 -15.30 -0.62
C PHE A 327 17.39 -16.15 -0.07
N SER A 328 16.17 -15.80 -0.41
CA SER A 328 15.00 -16.64 -0.12
C SER A 328 13.97 -16.44 -1.23
N ILE A 329 13.21 -17.50 -1.51
CA ILE A 329 12.23 -17.54 -2.58
C ILE A 329 10.98 -18.20 -2.02
N VAL A 330 9.84 -17.55 -2.22
CA VAL A 330 8.53 -18.18 -2.03
C VAL A 330 7.79 -18.27 -3.37
N ALA A 331 7.08 -19.36 -3.58
CA ALA A 331 6.38 -19.68 -4.82
C ALA A 331 4.86 -19.68 -4.61
N LEU A 332 4.13 -18.98 -5.47
CA LEU A 332 2.66 -19.00 -5.49
C LEU A 332 2.16 -20.15 -6.36
N ALA A 333 1.45 -21.10 -5.77
CA ALA A 333 0.88 -22.26 -6.46
C ALA A 333 -0.49 -22.63 -5.89
N LYS A 334 -1.14 -23.63 -6.49
CA LYS A 334 -2.36 -24.22 -5.91
C LYS A 334 -2.07 -24.84 -4.56
N ARG A 335 -2.98 -24.68 -3.60
CA ARG A 335 -2.92 -25.38 -2.32
C ARG A 335 -3.20 -26.87 -2.53
N GLN A 336 -2.42 -27.69 -1.83
CA GLN A 336 -2.73 -29.10 -1.60
C GLN A 336 -3.46 -29.18 -0.26
N ASP A 337 -4.64 -29.79 -0.26
CA ASP A 337 -5.48 -30.00 0.93
C ASP A 337 -4.86 -30.98 1.93
#